data_AF-A0A7I9VK98-F1
#
_entry.id   AF-A0A7I9VK98-F1
#
_cell.length_a   1.000
_cell.length_b   1.000
_cell.length_c   1.000
_cell.angle_alpha   90.00
_cell.angle_beta   90.00
_cell.angle_gamma   90.00
#
_symmetry.space_group_name_H-M   'P 1'
#
loop_
_entity.id
_entity.type
_entity.pdbx_description
1 polymer ?
#
loop_
_entity_poly.entity_id
_entity_poly.type
_entity_poly.pdbx_seq_one_letter_code
_entity_poly.pdbx_strand_id
1 'polypeptide(L)'
;MGLYLCVFRDDEELFGIDVGSYDDWERFRGEARARDGRIFRRYGALRVHVSPTTHWSPRDAARLAGELAHLREALRREPPRPLPPGSWQAELAAERGLAPATLADCFFDVDGVPLFDGLAELCRLAVETRQPILFQ
;
A
#
# COMPACT_ATOMS: atom_id res chain seq x y z
N MET A 1 -11.92 6.44 -9.65
CA MET A 1 -10.71 7.31 -9.65
C MET A 1 -9.57 6.49 -9.11
N GLY A 2 -8.40 6.58 -9.75
CA GLY A 2 -7.18 5.94 -9.25
C GLY A 2 -6.69 6.64 -7.98
N LEU A 3 -5.86 5.95 -7.22
CA LEU A 3 -5.13 6.48 -6.07
C LEU A 3 -3.65 6.31 -6.34
N TYR A 4 -2.97 7.43 -6.49
CA TYR A 4 -1.52 7.50 -6.65
C TYR A 4 -0.90 8.05 -5.36
N LEU A 5 0.14 7.38 -4.86
CA LEU A 5 0.86 7.79 -3.66
C LEU A 5 2.27 8.18 -4.05
N CYS A 6 2.71 9.39 -3.72
CA CYS A 6 3.98 9.92 -4.24
C CYS A 6 4.70 10.85 -3.26
N VAL A 7 6.01 10.97 -3.42
CA VAL A 7 6.86 11.92 -2.71
C VAL A 7 7.52 12.83 -3.73
N PHE A 8 7.35 14.14 -3.53
CA PHE A 8 8.02 15.17 -4.31
C PHE A 8 9.12 15.84 -3.49
N ARG A 9 10.16 16.31 -4.17
CA ARG A 9 11.07 17.32 -3.65
C ARG A 9 11.09 18.46 -4.65
N ASP A 10 10.71 19.64 -4.17
CA ASP A 10 10.45 20.80 -5.02
C ASP A 10 9.38 20.42 -6.07
N ASP A 11 9.73 20.31 -7.35
CA ASP A 11 8.81 19.91 -8.43
C ASP A 11 9.20 18.56 -9.08
N GLU A 12 10.20 17.87 -8.52
CA GLU A 12 10.65 16.56 -9.00
C GLU A 12 9.97 15.45 -8.20
N GLU A 13 9.27 14.55 -8.91
CA GLU A 13 8.78 13.32 -8.31
C GLU A 13 9.97 12.41 -8.00
N LEU A 14 10.18 12.12 -6.71
CA LEU A 14 11.25 11.22 -6.29
C LEU A 14 10.83 9.76 -6.47
N PHE A 15 9.57 9.46 -6.16
CA PHE A 15 8.98 8.13 -6.28
C PHE A 15 7.46 8.21 -6.12
N GLY A 16 6.75 7.32 -6.79
CA GLY A 16 5.34 7.10 -6.56
C GLY A 16 4.88 5.72 -6.98
N ILE A 17 3.72 5.32 -6.47
CA ILE A 17 3.08 4.05 -6.77
C ILE A 17 1.60 4.27 -7.04
N ASP A 18 1.07 3.61 -8.08
CA ASP A 18 -0.36 3.59 -8.38
C ASP A 18 -0.98 2.35 -7.77
N VAL A 19 -1.78 2.53 -6.71
CA VAL A 19 -2.37 1.42 -5.96
C VAL A 19 -3.70 0.95 -6.56
N GLY A 20 -4.05 1.42 -7.76
CA GLY A 20 -5.34 1.17 -8.40
C GLY A 20 -6.40 2.12 -7.86
N SER A 21 -7.60 1.61 -7.61
CA SER A 21 -8.71 2.45 -7.13
C SER A 21 -8.68 2.66 -5.61
N TYR A 22 -9.45 3.65 -5.13
CA TYR A 22 -9.74 3.77 -3.69
C TYR A 22 -10.36 2.49 -3.09
N ASP A 23 -11.15 1.75 -3.87
CA ASP A 23 -11.74 0.48 -3.43
C ASP A 23 -10.68 -0.63 -3.30
N ASP A 24 -9.68 -0.64 -4.19
CA ASP A 24 -8.52 -1.53 -4.07
C ASP A 24 -7.73 -1.24 -2.79
N TRP A 25 -7.53 0.05 -2.49
CA TRP A 25 -6.91 0.47 -1.23
C TRP A 25 -7.76 0.07 -0.01
N GLU A 26 -9.08 0.23 -0.04
CA GLU A 26 -9.95 -0.25 1.03
C GLU A 26 -9.90 -1.76 1.20
N ARG A 27 -9.79 -2.54 0.11
CA ARG A 27 -9.63 -3.99 0.18
C ARG A 27 -8.35 -4.37 0.92
N PHE A 28 -7.24 -3.70 0.60
CA PHE A 28 -5.97 -3.86 1.32
C PHE A 28 -6.11 -3.55 2.82
N ARG A 29 -6.72 -2.42 3.17
CA ARG A 29 -7.00 -2.08 4.58
C ARG A 29 -7.99 -3.03 5.24
N GLY A 30 -8.89 -3.60 4.46
CA GLY A 30 -9.86 -4.61 4.87
C GLY A 30 -9.18 -5.87 5.41
N GLU A 31 -8.15 -6.37 4.72
CA GLU A 31 -7.36 -7.51 5.22
C GLU A 31 -6.60 -7.16 6.50
N ALA A 32 -6.01 -5.96 6.56
CA ALA A 32 -5.36 -5.49 7.78
C ALA A 32 -6.33 -5.46 8.98
N ARG A 33 -7.56 -4.99 8.75
CA ARG A 33 -8.63 -4.93 9.75
C ARG A 33 -9.14 -6.31 10.14
N ALA A 34 -9.29 -7.22 9.17
CA ALA A 34 -9.76 -8.58 9.41
C ALA A 34 -8.74 -9.42 10.19
N ARG A 35 -7.44 -9.21 9.93
CA ARG A 35 -6.38 -10.02 10.54
C ARG A 35 -6.23 -9.80 12.03
N ASP A 36 -6.28 -8.55 12.46
CA ASP A 36 -6.33 -8.18 13.87
C ASP A 36 -6.97 -6.80 14.03
N GLY A 37 -8.28 -6.77 14.20
CA GLY A 37 -9.04 -5.54 14.38
C GLY A 37 -8.67 -4.74 15.64
N ARG A 38 -7.95 -5.32 16.60
CA ARG A 38 -7.45 -4.61 17.79
C ARG A 38 -6.13 -3.92 17.48
N ILE A 39 -5.20 -4.58 16.80
CA ILE A 39 -3.95 -3.99 16.33
C ILE A 39 -4.23 -2.95 15.24
N PHE A 40 -5.12 -3.24 14.30
CA PHE A 40 -5.51 -2.26 13.28
C PHE A 40 -6.05 -0.99 13.93
N ARG A 41 -6.86 -1.09 15.01
CA ARG A 41 -7.30 0.09 15.79
C ARG A 41 -6.15 0.88 16.43
N ARG A 42 -4.99 0.27 16.65
CA ARG A 42 -3.78 0.96 17.12
C ARG A 42 -2.95 1.57 16.00
N TYR A 43 -3.15 1.14 14.75
CA TYR A 43 -2.53 1.80 13.60
C TYR A 43 -3.04 3.24 13.53
N GLY A 44 -2.10 4.16 13.44
CA GLY A 44 -2.38 5.58 13.25
C GLY A 44 -2.42 5.89 11.76
N ALA A 45 -1.31 5.65 11.07
CA ALA A 45 -1.11 6.13 9.71
C ALA A 45 -1.95 5.36 8.68
N LEU A 46 -1.94 4.02 8.74
CA LEU A 46 -2.69 3.18 7.79
C LEU A 46 -4.22 3.37 7.92
N ARG A 47 -4.70 3.83 9.08
CA ARG A 47 -6.12 4.11 9.34
C ARG A 47 -6.60 5.45 8.82
N VAL A 48 -5.70 6.36 8.46
CA VAL A 48 -6.07 7.69 7.95
C VAL A 48 -6.94 7.53 6.72
N HIS A 49 -8.02 8.30 6.63
CA HIS A 49 -8.81 8.36 5.41
C HIS A 49 -7.97 9.01 4.30
N VAL A 50 -7.79 8.27 3.20
CA VAL A 50 -7.06 8.75 2.03
C VAL A 50 -8.03 9.55 1.16
N SER A 51 -7.69 10.81 0.92
CA SER A 51 -8.40 11.73 0.04
C SER A 51 -7.40 12.73 -0.56
N PRO A 52 -7.75 13.45 -1.63
CA PRO A 52 -6.85 14.44 -2.25
C PRO A 52 -6.41 15.60 -1.33
N THR A 53 -7.07 15.75 -0.17
CA THR A 53 -6.78 16.78 0.84
C THR A 53 -6.00 16.24 2.03
N THR A 54 -5.77 14.93 2.10
CA THR A 54 -4.96 14.30 3.14
C THR A 54 -3.60 13.88 2.59
N HIS A 55 -2.64 13.71 3.49
CA HIS A 55 -1.28 13.29 3.17
C HIS A 55 -0.70 12.61 4.42
N TRP A 56 0.39 11.86 4.26
CA TRP A 56 1.19 11.42 5.39
C TRP A 56 2.39 12.34 5.55
N SER A 57 2.53 12.95 6.73
CA SER A 57 3.76 13.66 7.08
C SER A 57 4.94 12.69 7.17
N PRO A 58 6.21 13.15 7.18
CA PRO A 58 7.36 12.29 7.43
C PRO A 58 7.24 11.50 8.75
N ARG A 59 6.57 12.07 9.76
CA ARG A 59 6.29 11.38 11.03
C ARG A 59 5.26 10.26 10.87
N ASP A 60 4.23 10.48 10.06
CA ASP A 60 3.24 9.46 9.76
C ASP A 60 3.83 8.37 8.88
N ALA A 61 4.69 8.72 7.92
CA ALA A 61 5.45 7.77 7.11
C ALA A 61 6.34 6.85 7.97
N ALA A 62 7.05 7.40 8.97
CA ALA A 62 7.83 6.59 9.90
C ALA A 62 6.97 5.60 10.71
N ARG A 63 5.75 6.00 11.09
CA ARG A 63 4.79 5.10 11.75
C ARG A 63 4.24 4.05 10.79
N LEU A 64 3.86 4.48 9.59
CA LEU A 64 3.32 3.64 8.53
C LEU A 64 4.31 2.54 8.16
N ALA A 65 5.61 2.83 8.05
CA ALA A 65 6.64 1.82 7.81
C ALA A 65 6.60 0.68 8.84
N GLY A 66 6.47 1.00 10.13
CA GLY A 66 6.35 -0.01 11.18
C GLY A 66 5.03 -0.80 11.11
N GLU A 67 3.92 -0.12 10.82
CA GLU A 67 2.60 -0.74 10.66
C GLU A 67 2.58 -1.70 9.45
N LEU A 68 3.19 -1.31 8.33
CA LEU A 68 3.32 -2.10 7.11
C LEU A 68 4.24 -3.31 7.32
N ALA A 69 5.37 -3.15 7.99
CA ALA A 69 6.27 -4.26 8.30
C ALA A 69 5.56 -5.32 9.17
N HIS A 70 4.83 -4.88 10.20
CA HIS A 70 4.04 -5.77 11.04
C HIS A 70 2.93 -6.47 10.25
N LEU A 71 2.19 -5.72 9.42
CA LEU A 71 1.13 -6.28 8.58
C LEU A 71 1.67 -7.29 7.56
N ARG A 72 2.77 -6.97 6.87
CA ARG A 72 3.41 -7.84 5.88
C ARG A 72 3.77 -9.18 6.52
N GLU A 73 4.41 -9.16 7.68
CA GLU A 73 4.80 -10.39 8.37
C GLU A 73 3.58 -11.24 8.77
N ALA A 74 2.48 -10.60 9.17
CA ALA A 74 1.23 -11.31 9.44
C ALA A 74 0.63 -11.94 8.19
N LEU A 75 0.56 -11.22 7.07
CA LEU A 75 -0.07 -11.70 5.83
C LEU A 75 0.80 -12.72 5.06
N ARG A 76 2.13 -12.68 5.21
CA ARG A 76 3.03 -13.69 4.61
C ARG A 76 2.82 -15.11 5.17
N ARG A 77 2.20 -15.22 6.34
CA ARG A 77 1.88 -16.51 6.99
C ARG A 77 0.52 -17.07 6.58
N GLU A 78 -0.25 -16.29 5.82
CA GLU A 78 -1.58 -16.69 5.36
C GLU A 78 -1.51 -17.18 3.90
N PRO A 79 -2.31 -18.17 3.52
CA PRO A 79 -2.39 -18.62 2.13
C PRO A 79 -2.88 -17.49 1.22
N PRO A 80 -2.48 -17.49 -0.07
CA PRO A 80 -2.94 -16.49 -1.02
C PRO A 80 -4.45 -16.59 -1.19
N ARG A 81 -5.09 -15.46 -1.45
CA ARG A 81 -6.51 -15.41 -1.82
C ARG A 81 -6.66 -15.25 -3.33
N PRO A 82 -7.75 -15.78 -3.92
CA PRO A 82 -8.06 -15.49 -5.31
C PRO A 82 -8.13 -13.98 -5.55
N LEU A 83 -7.44 -13.51 -6.58
CA LEU A 83 -7.61 -12.13 -7.06
C LEU A 83 -9.04 -11.96 -7.58
N PRO A 84 -9.67 -10.79 -7.40
CA PRO A 84 -11.06 -10.60 -7.82
C PRO A 84 -11.23 -10.88 -9.31
N PRO A 85 -12.17 -11.76 -9.72
CA PRO A 85 -12.37 -12.07 -11.13
C PRO A 85 -12.73 -10.83 -11.94
N GLY A 86 -12.06 -10.64 -13.09
CA GLY A 86 -12.27 -9.49 -13.97
C GLY A 86 -11.76 -8.16 -13.39
N SER A 87 -10.94 -8.17 -12.34
CA SER A 87 -10.21 -6.98 -11.92
C SER A 87 -8.89 -6.84 -12.69
N TRP A 88 -8.39 -5.61 -12.74
CA TRP A 88 -7.08 -5.31 -13.32
C TRP A 88 -5.96 -6.14 -12.67
N GLN A 89 -6.05 -6.47 -11.37
CA GLN A 89 -5.06 -7.32 -10.72
C GLN A 89 -5.06 -8.74 -11.28
N ALA A 90 -6.24 -9.31 -11.52
CA ALA A 90 -6.37 -10.65 -12.06
C ALA A 90 -5.87 -10.71 -13.52
N GLU A 91 -6.19 -9.69 -14.31
CA GLU A 91 -5.70 -9.54 -15.68
C GLU A 91 -4.18 -9.38 -15.72
N LEU A 92 -3.63 -8.44 -14.95
CA LEU A 92 -2.19 -8.22 -14.87
C LEU A 92 -1.43 -9.45 -14.38
N ALA A 93 -1.95 -10.15 -13.37
CA ALA A 93 -1.34 -11.38 -12.88
C ALA A 93 -1.31 -12.48 -13.94
N ALA A 94 -2.39 -12.62 -14.74
CA ALA A 94 -2.43 -13.57 -15.83
C ALA A 94 -1.45 -13.20 -16.96
N GLU A 95 -1.40 -11.92 -17.34
CA GLU A 95 -0.52 -11.41 -18.39
C GLU A 95 0.97 -11.54 -18.03
N ARG A 96 1.31 -11.27 -16.77
CA ARG A 96 2.69 -11.28 -16.26
C ARG A 96 3.11 -12.62 -15.68
N GLY A 97 2.20 -13.59 -15.60
CA GLY A 97 2.45 -14.90 -14.97
C GLY A 97 2.74 -14.79 -13.46
N LEU A 98 2.15 -13.80 -12.79
CA LEU A 98 2.30 -13.65 -11.34
C LEU A 98 1.52 -14.77 -10.63
N ALA A 99 2.21 -15.49 -9.75
CA ALA A 99 1.63 -16.53 -8.93
C ALA A 99 1.84 -16.21 -7.45
N PRO A 100 0.93 -15.44 -6.81
CA PRO A 100 1.01 -15.12 -5.39
C PRO A 100 1.12 -16.38 -4.54
N ALA A 101 2.15 -16.46 -3.69
CA ALA A 101 2.39 -17.61 -2.81
C ALA A 101 1.81 -17.40 -1.40
N THR A 102 1.56 -16.15 -1.03
CA THR A 102 1.02 -15.74 0.27
C THR A 102 -0.02 -14.63 0.09
N LEU A 103 -0.83 -14.36 1.11
CA LEU A 103 -1.77 -13.24 1.07
C LEU A 103 -1.08 -11.88 0.90
N ALA A 104 0.16 -11.73 1.37
CA ALA A 104 0.95 -10.52 1.15
C ALA A 104 1.26 -10.31 -0.35
N ASP A 105 1.53 -11.39 -1.08
CA ASP A 105 1.88 -11.36 -2.51
C ASP A 105 0.67 -11.05 -3.41
N CYS A 106 -0.56 -11.16 -2.87
CA CYS A 106 -1.78 -10.75 -3.56
C CYS A 106 -1.93 -9.22 -3.67
N PHE A 107 -1.05 -8.45 -3.02
CA PHE A 107 -1.04 -7.00 -3.05
C PHE A 107 0.15 -6.48 -3.86
N PHE A 108 -0.15 -5.99 -5.05
CA PHE A 108 0.79 -5.33 -5.96
C PHE A 108 0.13 -4.10 -6.57
N ASP A 109 0.95 -3.17 -7.05
CA ASP A 109 0.51 -1.95 -7.74
C ASP A 109 0.14 -2.23 -9.21
N VAL A 110 -0.32 -1.22 -9.94
CA VAL A 110 -0.74 -1.36 -11.35
C VAL A 110 0.39 -1.81 -12.28
N ASP A 111 1.65 -1.64 -11.87
CA ASP A 111 2.83 -2.09 -12.61
C ASP A 111 3.25 -3.53 -12.24
N GLY A 112 2.60 -4.13 -11.25
CA GLY A 112 2.87 -5.49 -10.76
C GLY A 112 3.99 -5.55 -9.72
N VAL A 113 4.42 -4.41 -9.18
CA VAL A 113 5.41 -4.34 -8.10
C VAL A 113 4.72 -4.67 -6.77
N PRO A 114 5.33 -5.48 -5.89
CA PRO A 114 4.75 -5.78 -4.59
C PRO A 114 4.43 -4.50 -3.78
N LEU A 115 3.16 -4.35 -3.39
CA LEU A 115 2.65 -3.12 -2.80
C LEU A 115 3.39 -2.74 -1.50
N PHE A 116 3.72 -3.75 -0.69
CA PHE A 116 4.48 -3.55 0.55
C PHE A 116 5.88 -2.97 0.31
N ASP A 117 6.53 -3.34 -0.79
CA ASP A 117 7.87 -2.85 -1.12
C ASP A 117 7.79 -1.40 -1.61
N GLY A 118 6.83 -1.10 -2.49
CA GLY A 118 6.57 0.28 -2.93
C GLY A 118 6.19 1.22 -1.78
N LEU A 119 5.29 0.79 -0.89
CA LEU A 119 4.91 1.60 0.28
C LEU A 119 6.07 1.77 1.27
N ALA A 120 6.90 0.75 1.48
CA ALA A 120 8.08 0.85 2.33
C ALA A 120 9.08 1.87 1.78
N GLU A 121 9.28 1.87 0.46
CA GLU A 121 10.15 2.81 -0.24
C GLU A 121 9.62 4.25 -0.15
N LEU A 122 8.32 4.46 -0.37
CA LEU A 122 7.67 5.75 -0.13
C LEU A 122 7.91 6.25 1.30
N CYS A 123 7.72 5.39 2.30
CA CYS A 123 7.95 5.76 3.69
C CYS A 123 9.40 6.12 3.96
N ARG A 124 10.35 5.35 3.41
CA ARG A 124 11.78 5.60 3.54
C ARG A 124 12.15 6.96 2.94
N LEU A 125 11.73 7.22 1.70
CA LEU A 125 12.00 8.48 1.01
C LEU A 125 11.36 9.67 1.73
N ALA A 126 10.11 9.56 2.15
CA ALA A 126 9.44 10.62 2.91
C ALA A 126 10.20 11.00 4.19
N VAL A 127 10.71 10.01 4.92
CA VAL A 127 11.49 10.22 6.15
C VAL A 127 12.87 10.83 5.85
N GLU A 128 13.62 10.26 4.91
CA GLU A 128 14.97 10.71 4.57
C GLU A 128 14.98 12.12 3.97
N THR A 129 14.01 12.40 3.11
CA THR A 129 13.91 13.68 2.40
C THR A 129 13.16 14.75 3.19
N ARG A 130 12.48 14.35 4.29
CA ARG A 130 11.56 15.17 5.09
C ARG A 130 10.40 15.75 4.29
N GLN A 131 9.94 15.01 3.28
CA GLN A 131 8.82 15.38 2.43
C GLN A 131 7.58 14.52 2.75
N PRO A 132 6.36 15.05 2.58
CA PRO A 132 5.15 14.28 2.79
C PRO A 132 4.93 13.25 1.67
N ILE A 133 4.16 12.21 1.97
CA ILE A 133 3.55 11.35 0.94
C ILE A 133 2.20 11.97 0.58
N LEU A 134 2.04 12.39 -0.67
CA LEU A 134 0.82 12.97 -1.21
C LEU A 134 -0.09 11.90 -1.80
N PHE A 135 -1.40 12.17 -1.81
CA PHE A 135 -2.41 11.31 -2.39
C PHE A 135 -3.02 12.03 -3.59
N GLN A 136 -2.89 11.44 -4.78
CA GLN A 136 -3.33 12.02 -6.05
C GLN A 136 -4.36 11.14 -6.73
#